data_AF-A0A936N337-F1
#
_entry.id   AF-A0A936N337-F1
#
_cell.length_a   1.000
_cell.length_b   1.000
_cell.length_c   1.000
_cell.angle_alpha   90.00
_cell.angle_beta   90.00
_cell.angle_gamma   90.00
#
_symmetry.space_group_name_H-M   'P 1'
#
loop_
_entity.id
_entity.type
_entity.pdbx_description
1 polymer ?
#
loop_
_entity_poly.entity_id
_entity_poly.type
_entity_poly.pdbx_seq_one_letter_code
_entity_poly.pdbx_strand_id
1 'polypeptide(L)'
;MKKNKKILIIRFSSIGDLVLTTPVIRCLKEQSGAEVHFITKNIFADVLQNNPYLDKLITFTHDIDEVEEELKLEEYDILIDLHNNLRSLRLRKKLGVKTQVFNKINFRKLLAVNLKMLQVLPPTHIVERYLYTLKNLGVKNDGKGLDFFLSEKDTVSFPQGTFTSLVVGGSYFTKKIPLPKLNEICEMIPHPIVLIGSAEDGADLMRLTEKHHHLINACGKYSIGQSAFVIKQAAQVITSDTGMMHIASAFKKKIFSLWGNTIPEFGMSPYLPHPESKILEVKNLNCRPCSKLGYQKCPKSHFKCMLDIDLKSAGFDLTNNL
;
A
#
# COMPACT_ATOMS: atom_id res chain seq x y z
N MET A 1 -8.13 9.88 -38.23
CA MET A 1 -8.46 9.48 -36.84
C MET A 1 -7.23 9.74 -35.98
N LYS A 2 -7.32 10.47 -34.86
CA LYS A 2 -6.16 10.61 -33.96
C LYS A 2 -5.84 9.23 -33.42
N LYS A 3 -4.64 8.70 -33.73
CA LYS A 3 -4.12 7.45 -33.14
C LYS A 3 -4.25 7.58 -31.61
N ASN A 4 -4.90 6.62 -30.96
CA ASN A 4 -4.91 6.57 -29.49
C ASN A 4 -3.46 6.46 -29.03
N LYS A 5 -3.07 7.30 -28.07
CA LYS A 5 -1.69 7.30 -27.57
C LYS A 5 -1.40 5.98 -26.86
N LYS A 6 -0.20 5.43 -27.04
CA LYS A 6 0.31 4.32 -26.24
C LYS A 6 1.22 4.84 -25.14
N ILE A 7 0.90 4.51 -23.88
CA ILE A 7 1.54 5.09 -22.70
C ILE A 7 2.06 3.98 -21.80
N LEU A 8 3.34 4.07 -21.41
CA LEU A 8 3.95 3.19 -20.41
C LEU A 8 4.02 3.88 -19.04
N ILE A 9 3.42 3.27 -18.02
CA ILE A 9 3.57 3.67 -16.62
C ILE A 9 4.69 2.84 -15.99
N ILE A 10 5.65 3.51 -15.35
CA ILE A 10 6.84 2.87 -14.75
C ILE A 10 6.74 2.93 -13.22
N ARG A 11 6.57 1.77 -12.58
CA ARG A 11 6.65 1.61 -11.11
C ARG A 11 7.02 0.17 -10.74
N PHE A 12 8.21 -0.02 -10.17
CA PHE A 12 8.74 -1.37 -9.94
C PHE A 12 8.39 -2.03 -8.60
N SER A 13 7.97 -1.26 -7.61
CA SER A 13 7.73 -1.73 -6.24
C SER A 13 7.07 -0.63 -5.39
N SER A 14 6.59 -0.91 -4.18
CA SER A 14 6.19 -2.23 -3.65
C SER A 14 4.66 -2.34 -3.71
N ILE A 15 4.06 -3.40 -3.15
CA ILE A 15 2.59 -3.63 -3.15
C ILE A 15 1.80 -2.34 -2.88
N GLY A 16 2.09 -1.64 -1.77
CA GLY A 16 1.39 -0.42 -1.39
C GLY A 16 1.50 0.69 -2.43
N ASP A 17 2.71 0.94 -2.95
CA ASP A 17 2.89 1.94 -3.99
C ASP A 17 2.17 1.58 -5.29
N LEU A 18 2.12 0.30 -5.68
CA LEU A 18 1.41 -0.14 -6.88
C LEU A 18 -0.09 0.11 -6.75
N VAL A 19 -0.69 -0.24 -5.61
CA VAL A 19 -2.11 0.06 -5.35
C VAL A 19 -2.36 1.58 -5.39
N LEU A 20 -1.44 2.39 -4.85
CA LEU A 20 -1.51 3.86 -4.92
C LEU A 20 -1.40 4.44 -6.34
N THR A 21 -0.92 3.66 -7.32
CA THR A 21 -0.93 4.07 -8.74
C THR A 21 -2.21 3.73 -9.48
N THR A 22 -3.10 2.92 -8.92
CA THR A 22 -4.33 2.49 -9.62
C THR A 22 -5.24 3.62 -10.10
N PRO A 23 -5.37 4.77 -9.39
CA PRO A 23 -6.13 5.90 -9.92
C PRO A 23 -5.48 6.51 -11.17
N VAL A 24 -4.15 6.48 -11.28
CA VAL A 24 -3.43 6.93 -12.49
C VAL A 24 -3.81 6.05 -13.67
N ILE A 25 -3.80 4.72 -13.49
CA ILE A 25 -4.13 3.76 -14.53
C ILE A 25 -5.56 4.00 -15.02
N ARG A 26 -6.51 3.97 -14.09
CA ARG A 26 -7.94 4.13 -14.39
C ARG A 26 -8.26 5.48 -15.02
N CYS A 27 -7.86 6.59 -14.40
CA CYS A 27 -8.15 7.92 -14.94
C CYS A 27 -7.51 8.13 -16.31
N LEU A 28 -6.29 7.60 -16.53
CA LEU A 28 -5.64 7.68 -17.83
C LEU A 28 -6.44 6.91 -18.89
N LYS A 29 -6.81 5.66 -18.62
CA LYS A 29 -7.59 4.82 -19.55
C LYS A 29 -8.94 5.47 -19.89
N GLU A 30 -9.72 5.83 -18.86
CA GLU A 30 -11.09 6.33 -19.02
C GLU A 30 -11.16 7.72 -19.67
N GLN A 31 -10.22 8.63 -19.35
CA GLN A 31 -10.33 10.04 -19.78
C GLN A 31 -9.54 10.35 -21.05
N SER A 32 -8.51 9.54 -21.38
CA SER A 32 -7.69 9.78 -22.57
C SER A 32 -7.94 8.78 -23.70
N GLY A 33 -8.56 7.62 -23.42
CA GLY A 33 -8.71 6.53 -24.38
C GLY A 33 -7.37 5.91 -24.82
N ALA A 34 -6.29 6.19 -24.10
CA ALA A 34 -4.96 5.65 -24.39
C ALA A 34 -4.90 4.13 -24.23
N GLU A 35 -3.97 3.52 -24.94
CA GLU A 35 -3.48 2.17 -24.65
C GLU A 35 -2.49 2.29 -23.48
N VAL A 36 -2.79 1.65 -22.35
CA VAL A 36 -2.10 1.82 -21.08
C VAL A 36 -1.33 0.56 -20.76
N HIS A 37 -0.01 0.65 -20.83
CA HIS A 37 0.92 -0.38 -20.40
C HIS A 37 1.51 -0.03 -19.04
N PHE A 38 1.87 -1.05 -18.28
CA PHE A 38 2.51 -0.87 -16.97
C PHE A 38 3.70 -1.82 -16.82
N ILE A 39 4.81 -1.33 -16.28
CA ILE A 39 5.97 -2.17 -15.95
C ILE A 39 6.24 -2.24 -14.45
N THR A 40 6.33 -3.47 -13.92
CA THR A 40 6.68 -3.76 -12.53
C THR A 40 7.57 -5.00 -12.40
N LYS A 41 8.01 -5.34 -11.18
CA LYS A 41 8.68 -6.62 -10.92
C LYS A 41 7.67 -7.77 -10.88
N ASN A 42 8.07 -8.93 -11.38
CA ASN A 42 7.23 -10.13 -11.43
C ASN A 42 6.63 -10.51 -10.06
N ILE A 43 7.40 -10.39 -8.98
CA ILE A 43 6.94 -10.66 -7.60
C ILE A 43 5.76 -9.79 -7.14
N PHE A 44 5.44 -8.72 -7.85
CA PHE A 44 4.31 -7.83 -7.56
C PHE A 44 3.25 -7.82 -8.67
N ALA A 45 3.36 -8.70 -9.68
CA ALA A 45 2.44 -8.76 -10.81
C ALA A 45 1.00 -8.97 -10.36
N ASP A 46 0.79 -9.82 -9.35
CA ASP A 46 -0.51 -10.14 -8.79
C ASP A 46 -1.33 -8.93 -8.32
N VAL A 47 -0.67 -7.81 -7.99
CA VAL A 47 -1.34 -6.58 -7.56
C VAL A 47 -2.11 -5.89 -8.71
N LEU A 48 -1.66 -6.06 -9.95
CA LEU A 48 -2.16 -5.32 -11.11
C LEU A 48 -2.65 -6.22 -12.26
N GLN A 49 -2.34 -7.51 -12.27
CA GLN A 49 -2.64 -8.42 -13.39
C GLN A 49 -4.12 -8.45 -13.81
N ASN A 50 -5.03 -8.24 -12.85
CA ASN A 50 -6.47 -8.27 -13.07
C ASN A 50 -7.07 -6.88 -13.29
N ASN A 51 -6.25 -5.84 -13.45
CA ASN A 51 -6.72 -4.47 -13.60
C ASN A 51 -7.32 -4.26 -15.01
N PRO A 52 -8.64 -4.02 -15.15
CA PRO A 52 -9.30 -3.93 -16.45
C PRO A 52 -8.94 -2.65 -17.22
N TYR A 53 -8.24 -1.71 -16.58
CA TYR A 53 -7.79 -0.48 -17.21
C TYR A 53 -6.38 -0.61 -17.81
N LEU A 54 -5.72 -1.75 -17.63
CA LEU A 54 -4.45 -2.07 -18.29
C LEU A 54 -4.69 -2.86 -19.57
N ASP A 55 -4.06 -2.43 -20.66
CA ASP A 55 -4.01 -3.21 -21.90
C ASP A 55 -2.86 -4.23 -21.85
N LYS A 56 -1.76 -3.90 -21.16
CA LYS A 56 -0.62 -4.80 -21.00
C LYS A 56 0.13 -4.58 -19.68
N LEU A 57 0.42 -5.66 -18.96
CA LEU A 57 1.30 -5.67 -17.80
C LEU A 57 2.61 -6.36 -18.18
N ILE A 58 3.71 -5.61 -18.13
CA ILE A 58 5.06 -6.08 -18.45
C ILE A 58 5.81 -6.31 -17.13
N THR A 59 6.44 -7.47 -17.00
CA THR A 59 7.12 -7.87 -15.77
C THR A 59 8.53 -8.35 -16.05
N PHE A 60 9.45 -8.02 -15.16
CA PHE A 60 10.82 -8.53 -15.18
C PHE A 60 11.17 -9.15 -13.82
N THR A 61 12.13 -10.08 -13.80
CA THR A 61 12.51 -10.79 -12.57
C THR A 61 13.75 -10.17 -11.92
N HIS A 62 14.87 -10.11 -12.66
CA HIS A 62 16.15 -9.65 -12.10
C HIS A 62 16.45 -8.22 -12.56
N ASP A 63 16.45 -8.00 -13.87
CA ASP A 63 16.80 -6.72 -14.49
C ASP A 63 15.78 -6.30 -15.55
N ILE A 64 15.56 -4.98 -15.66
CA ILE A 64 14.67 -4.37 -16.68
C ILE A 64 15.15 -4.61 -18.11
N ASP A 65 16.44 -4.93 -18.28
CA ASP A 65 17.06 -5.20 -19.57
C ASP A 65 16.50 -6.50 -20.19
N GLU A 66 15.95 -7.41 -19.37
CA GLU A 66 15.23 -8.64 -19.81
C GLU A 66 14.07 -8.34 -20.76
N VAL A 67 13.43 -7.17 -20.59
CA VAL A 67 12.22 -6.76 -21.33
C VAL A 67 12.47 -5.55 -22.21
N GLU A 68 13.74 -5.14 -22.42
CA GLU A 68 14.07 -3.95 -23.19
C GLU A 68 13.60 -4.03 -24.65
N GLU A 69 13.88 -5.14 -25.31
CA GLU A 69 13.51 -5.32 -26.72
C GLU A 69 11.99 -5.38 -26.89
N GLU A 70 11.28 -6.06 -25.98
CA GLU A 70 9.81 -6.03 -25.93
C GLU A 70 9.29 -4.60 -25.80
N LEU A 71 9.87 -3.80 -24.90
CA LEU A 71 9.45 -2.41 -24.68
C LEU A 71 9.74 -1.49 -25.87
N LYS A 72 10.81 -1.74 -26.63
CA LYS A 72 11.12 -0.96 -27.84
C LYS A 72 10.14 -1.24 -28.97
N LEU A 73 9.75 -2.51 -29.15
CA LEU A 73 8.77 -2.93 -30.16
C LEU A 73 7.38 -2.32 -29.97
N GLU A 74 7.06 -1.87 -28.75
CA GLU A 74 5.76 -1.27 -28.44
C GLU A 74 5.57 0.14 -29.02
N GLU A 75 6.64 0.87 -29.35
CA GLU A 75 6.57 2.23 -29.91
C GLU A 75 5.73 3.22 -29.07
N TYR A 76 6.08 3.38 -27.78
CA TYR A 76 5.36 4.28 -26.87
C TYR A 76 5.44 5.76 -27.28
N ASP A 77 4.31 6.48 -27.18
CA ASP A 77 4.26 7.93 -27.40
C ASP A 77 4.78 8.71 -26.18
N ILE A 78 4.47 8.22 -24.97
CA ILE A 78 4.75 8.91 -23.70
C ILE A 78 5.07 7.89 -22.61
N LEU A 79 6.04 8.21 -21.76
CA LEU A 79 6.31 7.47 -20.51
C LEU A 79 5.85 8.28 -19.29
N ILE A 80 5.29 7.60 -18.29
CA ILE A 80 4.94 8.17 -16.99
C ILE A 80 5.78 7.48 -15.91
N ASP A 81 6.86 8.12 -15.46
CA ASP A 81 7.77 7.55 -14.45
C ASP A 81 7.34 7.93 -13.03
N LEU A 82 6.60 7.03 -12.39
CA LEU A 82 6.14 7.15 -11.00
C LEU A 82 7.16 6.61 -9.98
N HIS A 83 8.28 6.05 -10.44
CA HIS A 83 9.29 5.44 -9.60
C HIS A 83 10.46 6.40 -9.29
N ASN A 84 10.90 7.10 -10.34
CA ASN A 84 11.96 8.10 -10.36
C ASN A 84 13.20 7.67 -9.53
N ASN A 85 13.93 6.69 -10.06
CA ASN A 85 15.23 6.25 -9.55
C ASN A 85 16.21 5.96 -10.70
N LEU A 86 17.40 5.46 -10.37
CA LEU A 86 18.43 5.14 -11.37
C LEU A 86 17.97 4.06 -12.38
N ARG A 87 17.23 3.05 -11.94
CA ARG A 87 16.70 1.99 -12.82
C ARG A 87 15.69 2.56 -13.81
N SER A 88 14.74 3.37 -13.34
CA SER A 88 13.74 4.00 -14.22
C SER A 88 14.40 5.04 -15.13
N LEU A 89 15.44 5.75 -14.68
CA LEU A 89 16.24 6.64 -15.52
C LEU A 89 16.96 5.87 -16.64
N ARG A 90 17.57 4.72 -16.34
CA ARG A 90 18.21 3.85 -17.35
C ARG A 90 17.20 3.41 -18.40
N LEU A 91 16.02 2.94 -17.98
CA LEU A 91 14.96 2.53 -18.90
C LEU A 91 14.51 3.68 -19.81
N ARG A 92 14.24 4.86 -19.25
CA ARG A 92 13.84 6.04 -20.02
C ARG A 92 14.87 6.45 -21.06
N LYS A 93 16.16 6.41 -20.70
CA LYS A 93 17.26 6.71 -21.64
C LYS A 93 17.31 5.69 -22.79
N LYS A 94 17.13 4.40 -22.50
CA LYS A 94 17.11 3.33 -23.50
C LYS A 94 15.95 3.45 -24.47
N LEU A 95 14.76 3.82 -23.98
CA LEU A 95 13.57 4.00 -24.82
C LEU A 95 13.58 5.32 -25.60
N GLY A 96 14.23 6.37 -25.09
CA GLY A 96 14.33 7.66 -25.79
C GLY A 96 12.98 8.42 -25.92
N VAL A 97 11.95 8.00 -25.20
CA VAL A 97 10.59 8.55 -25.30
C VAL A 97 10.35 9.70 -24.33
N LYS A 98 9.55 10.70 -24.74
CA LYS A 98 9.15 11.83 -23.89
C LYS A 98 8.54 11.32 -22.57
N THR A 99 9.11 11.74 -21.45
CA THR A 99 8.71 11.23 -20.12
C THR A 99 8.22 12.32 -19.19
N GLN A 100 7.09 12.08 -18.51
CA GLN A 100 6.65 12.84 -17.33
C GLN A 100 7.10 12.11 -16.06
N VAL A 101 7.75 12.83 -15.14
CA VAL A 101 8.46 12.21 -14.00
C VAL A 101 7.87 12.68 -12.67
N PHE A 102 7.59 11.73 -11.78
CA PHE A 102 7.12 12.00 -10.43
C PHE A 102 8.18 12.72 -9.58
N ASN A 103 7.82 13.87 -9.00
CA ASN A 103 8.67 14.58 -8.06
C ASN A 103 8.63 13.92 -6.67
N LYS A 104 9.73 13.27 -6.26
CA LYS A 104 9.82 12.53 -4.99
C LYS A 104 9.98 13.39 -3.74
N ILE A 105 10.28 14.69 -3.88
CA ILE A 105 10.53 15.65 -2.78
C ILE A 105 11.54 15.13 -1.73
N ASN A 106 12.55 14.35 -2.14
CA ASN A 106 13.45 13.65 -1.23
C ASN A 106 14.14 14.58 -0.22
N PHE A 107 14.52 15.80 -0.65
CA PHE A 107 15.13 16.80 0.23
C PHE A 107 14.18 17.27 1.34
N ARG A 108 12.91 17.56 1.00
CA ARG A 108 11.88 17.90 2.00
C ARG A 108 11.67 16.77 3.00
N LYS A 109 11.64 15.51 2.54
CA LYS A 109 11.56 14.34 3.42
C LYS A 109 12.79 14.21 4.34
N LEU A 110 13.98 14.56 3.84
CA LEU A 110 15.20 14.57 4.65
C LEU A 110 15.10 15.61 5.78
N LEU A 111 14.68 16.84 5.47
CA LEU A 111 14.47 17.89 6.47
C LEU A 111 13.42 17.48 7.53
N ALA A 112 12.31 16.88 7.10
CA ALA A 112 11.27 16.41 8.01
C ALA A 112 11.77 15.32 8.98
N VAL A 113 12.62 14.40 8.52
CA VAL A 113 13.15 13.31 9.37
C VAL A 113 14.29 13.79 10.27
N ASN A 114 15.27 14.51 9.70
CA ASN A 114 16.52 14.87 10.39
C ASN A 114 16.38 16.13 11.24
N LEU A 115 15.60 17.12 10.78
CA LEU A 115 15.44 18.41 11.46
C LEU A 115 14.05 18.59 12.09
N LYS A 116 13.15 17.59 11.98
CA LYS A 116 11.76 17.63 12.46
C LYS A 116 10.92 18.78 11.90
N MET A 117 11.31 19.32 10.75
CA MET A 117 10.59 20.38 10.06
C MET A 117 9.41 19.80 9.26
N LEU A 118 8.38 19.31 9.94
CA LEU A 118 7.24 18.63 9.28
C LEU A 118 6.48 19.53 8.30
N GLN A 119 6.46 20.84 8.54
CA GLN A 119 5.81 21.87 7.72
C GLN A 119 6.35 21.97 6.28
N VAL A 120 7.52 21.38 5.98
CA VAL A 120 8.07 21.35 4.62
C VAL A 120 7.38 20.32 3.73
N LEU A 121 6.65 19.36 4.32
CA LEU A 121 5.91 18.35 3.60
C LEU A 121 4.65 18.96 2.97
N PRO A 122 4.33 18.64 1.71
CA PRO A 122 3.11 19.13 1.11
C PRO A 122 1.90 18.50 1.81
N PRO A 123 0.78 19.24 1.96
CA PRO A 123 -0.46 18.70 2.53
C PRO A 123 -1.20 17.77 1.56
N THR A 124 -0.54 17.30 0.50
CA THR A 124 -1.16 16.50 -0.57
C THR A 124 -0.79 15.04 -0.46
N HIS A 125 -1.79 14.18 -0.66
CA HIS A 125 -1.60 12.74 -0.71
C HIS A 125 -0.71 12.32 -1.89
N ILE A 126 0.01 11.21 -1.78
CA ILE A 126 0.90 10.74 -2.85
C ILE A 126 0.13 10.42 -4.14
N VAL A 127 -1.10 9.94 -4.02
CA VAL A 127 -2.01 9.67 -5.15
C VAL A 127 -2.25 10.94 -5.97
N GLU A 128 -2.56 12.06 -5.32
CA GLU A 128 -2.73 13.35 -6.01
C GLU A 128 -1.45 13.77 -6.74
N ARG A 129 -0.30 13.51 -6.11
CA ARG A 129 1.00 13.83 -6.70
C ARG A 129 1.36 12.89 -7.85
N TYR A 130 0.88 11.64 -7.84
CA TYR A 130 0.98 10.74 -8.98
C TYR A 130 0.07 11.21 -10.12
N LEU A 131 -1.19 11.55 -9.84
CA LEU A 131 -2.11 12.10 -10.84
C LEU A 131 -1.63 13.43 -11.42
N TYR A 132 -0.93 14.26 -10.63
CA TYR A 132 -0.32 15.50 -11.11
C TYR A 132 0.69 15.26 -12.25
N THR A 133 1.30 14.08 -12.34
CA THR A 133 2.18 13.72 -13.47
C THR A 133 1.44 13.59 -14.80
N LEU A 134 0.11 13.51 -14.78
CA LEU A 134 -0.75 13.46 -15.95
C LEU A 134 -1.35 14.81 -16.34
N LYS A 135 -1.03 15.90 -15.61
CA LYS A 135 -1.65 17.23 -15.81
C LYS A 135 -1.58 17.71 -17.27
N ASN A 136 -0.47 17.47 -17.96
CA ASN A 136 -0.29 17.89 -19.36
C ASN A 136 -1.08 17.05 -20.37
N LEU A 137 -1.68 15.94 -19.92
CA LEU A 137 -2.58 15.09 -20.72
C LEU A 137 -4.05 15.46 -20.50
N GLY A 138 -4.35 16.44 -19.65
CA GLY A 138 -5.71 16.84 -19.32
C GLY A 138 -6.44 15.86 -18.38
N VAL A 139 -5.77 14.82 -17.90
CA VAL A 139 -6.34 13.82 -16.99
C VAL A 139 -6.44 14.41 -15.58
N LYS A 140 -7.60 14.21 -14.95
CA LYS A 140 -7.91 14.67 -13.60
C LYS A 140 -8.25 13.49 -12.69
N ASN A 141 -8.13 13.73 -11.39
CA ASN A 141 -8.65 12.80 -10.40
C ASN A 141 -10.17 12.75 -10.50
N ASP A 142 -10.75 11.56 -10.50
CA ASP A 142 -12.20 11.36 -10.52
C ASP A 142 -12.81 11.12 -9.13
N GLY A 143 -11.99 11.06 -8.08
CA GLY A 143 -12.44 10.93 -6.70
C GLY A 143 -12.96 9.54 -6.30
N LYS A 144 -12.82 8.50 -7.14
CA LYS A 144 -13.31 7.14 -6.79
C LYS A 144 -12.42 6.40 -5.77
N GLY A 145 -11.20 6.88 -5.54
CA GLY A 145 -10.22 6.23 -4.66
C GLY A 145 -9.38 5.18 -5.38
N LEU A 146 -8.83 4.24 -4.61
CA LEU A 146 -7.94 3.17 -5.10
C LEU A 146 -8.76 2.00 -5.66
N ASP A 147 -8.14 1.24 -6.55
CA ASP A 147 -8.72 0.02 -7.13
C ASP A 147 -7.89 -1.22 -6.74
N PHE A 148 -8.56 -2.36 -6.59
CA PHE A 148 -7.92 -3.67 -6.50
C PHE A 148 -8.86 -4.73 -7.06
N PHE A 149 -8.37 -5.53 -8.02
CA PHE A 149 -9.20 -6.48 -8.77
C PHE A 149 -8.78 -7.90 -8.42
N LEU A 150 -9.75 -8.66 -7.89
CA LEU A 150 -9.60 -10.06 -7.58
C LEU A 150 -9.99 -10.91 -8.79
N SER A 151 -9.42 -12.09 -8.87
CA SER A 151 -9.73 -13.16 -9.82
C SER A 151 -10.27 -14.38 -9.10
N GLU A 152 -10.83 -15.34 -9.83
CA GLU A 152 -11.42 -16.55 -9.23
C GLU A 152 -10.41 -17.34 -8.38
N LYS A 153 -9.13 -17.41 -8.82
CA LYS A 153 -8.03 -18.05 -8.08
C LYS A 153 -7.72 -17.43 -6.71
N ASP A 154 -8.16 -16.19 -6.48
CA ASP A 154 -7.94 -15.49 -5.21
C ASP A 154 -8.98 -15.88 -4.15
N THR A 155 -10.05 -16.57 -4.55
CA THR A 155 -11.08 -17.04 -3.63
C THR A 155 -10.53 -18.14 -2.75
N VAL A 156 -10.69 -17.99 -1.43
CA VAL A 156 -10.30 -19.01 -0.45
C VAL A 156 -11.48 -19.37 0.45
N SER A 157 -11.54 -20.63 0.85
CA SER A 157 -12.46 -21.05 1.91
C SER A 157 -12.00 -20.41 3.22
N PHE A 158 -12.90 -19.68 3.85
CA PHE A 158 -12.65 -18.94 5.07
C PHE A 158 -13.89 -19.03 5.98
N PRO A 159 -13.73 -19.01 7.32
CA PRO A 159 -14.84 -19.02 8.26
C PRO A 159 -15.98 -18.10 7.83
N GLN A 160 -17.18 -18.66 7.78
CA GLN A 160 -18.39 -17.89 7.56
C GLN A 160 -18.68 -17.03 8.79
N GLY A 161 -19.17 -15.82 8.55
CA GLY A 161 -19.53 -14.87 9.60
C GLY A 161 -18.64 -13.64 9.63
N THR A 162 -18.95 -12.75 10.56
CA THR A 162 -18.32 -11.44 10.72
C THR A 162 -17.01 -11.57 11.47
N PHE A 163 -15.94 -10.98 10.93
CA PHE A 163 -14.61 -11.04 11.53
C PHE A 163 -13.81 -9.76 11.30
N THR A 164 -12.76 -9.60 12.10
CA THR A 164 -11.74 -8.55 11.91
C THR A 164 -10.49 -9.14 11.27
N SER A 165 -10.00 -8.50 10.21
CA SER A 165 -8.66 -8.83 9.71
C SER A 165 -7.62 -8.01 10.47
N LEU A 166 -6.67 -8.71 11.10
CA LEU A 166 -5.53 -8.10 11.77
C LEU A 166 -4.27 -8.38 10.94
N VAL A 167 -3.80 -7.35 10.24
CA VAL A 167 -2.58 -7.42 9.44
C VAL A 167 -1.38 -7.19 10.35
N VAL A 168 -0.63 -8.27 10.59
CA VAL A 168 0.55 -8.27 11.48
C VAL A 168 1.87 -8.11 10.73
N GLY A 169 1.84 -8.36 9.42
CA GLY A 169 3.04 -8.32 8.60
C GLY A 169 3.55 -6.93 8.23
N GLY A 170 4.81 -6.84 7.86
CA GLY A 170 5.44 -5.59 7.44
C GLY A 170 6.94 -5.72 7.15
N SER A 171 7.46 -4.95 6.19
CA SER A 171 8.87 -5.06 5.76
C SER A 171 9.90 -4.55 6.79
N TYR A 172 9.46 -3.74 7.74
CA TYR A 172 10.32 -3.15 8.77
C TYR A 172 9.73 -3.40 10.15
N PHE A 173 10.56 -3.87 11.08
CA PHE A 173 10.18 -4.08 12.47
C PHE A 173 9.48 -2.86 13.09
N THR A 174 10.00 -1.65 12.87
CA THR A 174 9.43 -0.43 13.46
C THR A 174 8.06 -0.02 12.90
N LYS A 175 7.59 -0.72 11.86
CA LYS A 175 6.25 -0.59 11.30
C LYS A 175 5.35 -1.77 11.67
N LYS A 176 5.85 -2.84 12.29
CA LYS A 176 5.00 -3.94 12.76
C LYS A 176 4.36 -3.58 14.09
N ILE A 177 3.14 -4.05 14.31
CA ILE A 177 2.46 -3.91 15.61
C ILE A 177 3.17 -4.84 16.60
N PRO A 178 3.72 -4.34 17.72
CA PRO A 178 4.47 -5.17 18.65
C PRO A 178 3.54 -6.13 19.41
N LEU A 179 4.06 -7.30 19.79
CA LEU A 179 3.30 -8.37 20.46
C LEU A 179 2.43 -7.90 21.65
N PRO A 180 2.91 -7.04 22.57
CA PRO A 180 2.05 -6.54 23.66
C PRO A 180 0.79 -5.81 23.16
N LYS A 181 0.94 -5.03 22.09
CA LYS A 181 -0.17 -4.28 21.49
C LYS A 181 -1.10 -5.20 20.68
N LEU A 182 -0.55 -6.22 20.03
CA LEU A 182 -1.36 -7.27 19.40
C LEU A 182 -2.22 -8.01 20.44
N ASN A 183 -1.65 -8.37 21.59
CA ASN A 183 -2.40 -9.00 22.66
C ASN A 183 -3.52 -8.09 23.19
N GLU A 184 -3.24 -6.79 23.38
CA GLU A 184 -4.26 -5.81 23.79
C GLU A 184 -5.42 -5.73 22.77
N ILE A 185 -5.12 -5.69 21.46
CA ILE A 185 -6.14 -5.72 20.40
C ILE A 185 -6.98 -7.00 20.49
N CYS A 186 -6.33 -8.16 20.66
CA CYS A 186 -7.02 -9.45 20.70
C CYS A 186 -7.93 -9.58 21.94
N GLU A 187 -7.53 -9.00 23.08
CA GLU A 187 -8.33 -8.97 24.31
C GLU A 187 -9.54 -8.03 24.20
N MET A 188 -9.43 -6.93 23.44
CA MET A 188 -10.51 -5.98 23.25
C MET A 188 -11.61 -6.51 22.33
N ILE A 189 -11.26 -7.34 21.34
CA ILE A 189 -12.17 -7.76 20.27
C ILE A 189 -12.76 -9.14 20.58
N PRO A 190 -14.09 -9.25 20.79
CA PRO A 190 -14.74 -10.49 21.26
C PRO A 190 -15.10 -11.49 20.15
N HIS A 191 -15.06 -11.09 18.88
CA HIS A 191 -15.45 -11.90 17.73
C HIS A 191 -14.22 -12.36 16.92
N PRO A 192 -14.36 -13.31 15.97
CA PRO A 192 -13.22 -13.87 15.24
C PRO A 192 -12.26 -12.82 14.65
N ILE A 193 -10.96 -13.09 14.78
CA ILE A 193 -9.88 -12.27 14.22
C ILE A 193 -9.00 -13.13 13.33
N VAL A 194 -8.64 -12.60 12.17
CA VAL A 194 -7.89 -13.30 11.14
C VAL A 194 -6.55 -12.63 10.95
N LEU A 195 -5.49 -13.35 11.28
CA LEU A 195 -4.12 -12.84 11.19
C LEU A 195 -3.61 -12.96 9.75
N ILE A 196 -3.24 -11.83 9.15
CA ILE A 196 -2.65 -11.77 7.81
C ILE A 196 -1.20 -11.28 7.90
N GLY A 197 -0.26 -12.05 7.37
CA GLY A 197 1.18 -11.79 7.47
C GLY A 197 2.00 -12.86 6.74
N SER A 198 3.33 -12.75 6.84
CA SER A 198 4.24 -13.79 6.33
C SER A 198 4.28 -15.01 7.25
N ALA A 199 4.84 -16.12 6.79
CA ALA A 199 4.96 -17.33 7.61
C ALA A 199 5.74 -17.06 8.92
N GLU A 200 6.77 -16.20 8.85
CA GLU A 200 7.56 -15.79 10.02
C GLU A 200 6.71 -14.99 11.02
N ASP A 201 5.88 -14.07 10.53
CA ASP A 201 4.95 -13.32 11.40
C ASP A 201 3.99 -14.26 12.15
N GLY A 202 3.54 -15.33 11.48
CA GLY A 202 2.68 -16.34 12.09
C GLY A 202 3.37 -17.15 13.17
N ALA A 203 4.65 -17.50 12.96
CA ALA A 203 5.44 -18.26 13.92
C ALA A 203 5.67 -17.48 15.22
N ASP A 204 5.94 -16.18 15.12
CA ASP A 204 6.12 -15.28 16.27
C ASP A 204 4.84 -15.14 17.12
N LEU A 205 3.68 -15.49 16.57
CA LEU A 205 2.36 -15.33 17.21
C LEU A 205 1.73 -16.64 17.69
N MET A 206 2.43 -17.78 17.60
CA MET A 206 1.88 -19.08 18.02
C MET A 206 1.32 -19.07 19.46
N ARG A 207 2.08 -18.50 20.41
CA ARG A 207 1.64 -18.37 21.81
C ARG A 207 0.39 -17.49 21.97
N LEU A 208 0.24 -16.49 21.10
CA LEU A 208 -0.93 -15.62 21.11
C LEU A 208 -2.17 -16.37 20.62
N THR A 209 -2.01 -17.18 19.58
CA THR A 209 -3.10 -18.00 19.01
C THR A 209 -3.52 -19.15 19.92
N GLU A 210 -2.61 -19.69 20.72
CA GLU A 210 -2.94 -20.69 21.76
C GLU A 210 -3.75 -20.07 22.91
N LYS A 211 -3.46 -18.81 23.26
CA LYS A 211 -4.15 -18.08 24.33
C LYS A 211 -5.58 -17.66 23.95
N HIS A 212 -5.83 -17.38 22.67
CA HIS A 212 -7.07 -16.77 22.20
C HIS A 212 -7.74 -17.63 21.12
N HIS A 213 -8.78 -18.38 21.49
CA HIS A 213 -9.45 -19.35 20.61
C HIS A 213 -10.19 -18.74 19.42
N HIS A 214 -10.48 -17.43 19.44
CA HIS A 214 -11.09 -16.69 18.34
C HIS A 214 -10.08 -16.17 17.30
N LEU A 215 -8.77 -16.44 17.50
CA LEU A 215 -7.74 -16.09 16.52
C LEU A 215 -7.54 -17.18 15.49
N ILE A 216 -7.54 -16.77 14.23
CA ILE A 216 -7.32 -17.65 13.08
C ILE A 216 -6.02 -17.21 12.42
N ASN A 217 -4.99 -18.03 12.59
CA ASN A 217 -3.69 -17.76 11.99
C ASN A 217 -3.71 -18.11 10.49
N ALA A 218 -3.77 -17.09 9.64
CA ALA A 218 -3.69 -17.21 8.19
C ALA A 218 -2.33 -16.73 7.62
N CYS A 219 -1.38 -16.40 8.49
CA CYS A 219 -0.05 -15.94 8.11
C CYS A 219 0.69 -17.01 7.29
N GLY A 220 1.25 -16.62 6.15
CA GLY A 220 1.95 -17.52 5.23
C GLY A 220 1.08 -18.54 4.48
N LYS A 221 -0.25 -18.56 4.70
CA LYS A 221 -1.16 -19.53 4.05
C LYS A 221 -1.71 -19.06 2.71
N TYR A 222 -1.64 -17.75 2.44
CA TYR A 222 -2.33 -17.12 1.32
C TYR A 222 -1.36 -16.29 0.47
N SER A 223 -1.61 -16.25 -0.84
CA SER A 223 -1.00 -15.29 -1.75
C SER A 223 -1.44 -13.85 -1.43
N ILE A 224 -0.86 -12.86 -2.12
CA ILE A 224 -1.28 -11.46 -1.98
C ILE A 224 -2.77 -11.29 -2.36
N GLY A 225 -3.19 -11.89 -3.47
CA GLY A 225 -4.59 -11.83 -3.94
C GLY A 225 -5.54 -12.55 -2.99
N GLN A 226 -5.16 -13.71 -2.47
CA GLN A 226 -5.95 -14.44 -1.47
C GLN A 226 -6.05 -13.69 -0.14
N SER A 227 -4.96 -13.05 0.31
CA SER A 227 -5.00 -12.16 1.49
C SER A 227 -5.90 -10.94 1.26
N ALA A 228 -5.88 -10.39 0.04
CA ALA A 228 -6.77 -9.31 -0.36
C ALA A 228 -8.24 -9.77 -0.38
N PHE A 229 -8.53 -11.00 -0.81
CA PHE A 229 -9.86 -11.59 -0.72
C PHE A 229 -10.33 -11.68 0.74
N VAL A 230 -9.50 -12.17 1.67
CA VAL A 230 -9.85 -12.19 3.11
C VAL A 230 -10.13 -10.78 3.64
N ILE A 231 -9.29 -9.80 3.29
CA ILE A 231 -9.50 -8.38 3.65
C ILE A 231 -10.83 -7.86 3.08
N LYS A 232 -11.21 -8.23 1.85
CA LYS A 232 -12.48 -7.86 1.23
C LYS A 232 -13.69 -8.45 1.97
N GLN A 233 -13.54 -9.58 2.66
CA GLN A 233 -14.63 -10.18 3.44
C GLN A 233 -14.69 -9.64 4.87
N ALA A 234 -13.61 -9.08 5.40
CA ALA A 234 -13.56 -8.55 6.77
C ALA A 234 -14.54 -7.38 6.99
N ALA A 235 -15.10 -7.29 8.20
CA ALA A 235 -15.95 -6.17 8.61
C ALA A 235 -15.11 -4.90 8.87
N GLN A 236 -13.97 -5.08 9.52
CA GLN A 236 -12.97 -4.06 9.77
C GLN A 236 -11.55 -4.63 9.62
N VAL A 237 -10.60 -3.73 9.35
CA VAL A 237 -9.19 -4.08 9.17
C VAL A 237 -8.36 -3.27 10.15
N ILE A 238 -7.59 -3.96 10.98
CA ILE A 238 -6.59 -3.37 11.85
C ILE A 238 -5.24 -3.68 11.25
N THR A 239 -4.44 -2.66 10.98
CA THR A 239 -3.19 -2.80 10.23
C THR A 239 -2.23 -1.70 10.62
N SER A 240 -0.95 -1.88 10.36
CA SER A 240 -0.01 -0.77 10.33
C SER A 240 0.14 -0.20 8.91
N ASP A 241 1.00 0.81 8.74
CA ASP A 241 1.36 1.36 7.43
C ASP A 241 1.98 0.28 6.51
N THR A 242 1.15 -0.45 5.76
CA THR A 242 1.55 -1.61 4.94
C THR A 242 0.84 -1.61 3.59
N GLY A 243 1.27 -2.47 2.66
CA GLY A 243 0.58 -2.64 1.38
C GLY A 243 -0.88 -3.08 1.55
N MET A 244 -1.16 -3.95 2.53
CA MET A 244 -2.51 -4.44 2.83
C MET A 244 -3.45 -3.33 3.32
N MET A 245 -2.93 -2.28 3.97
CA MET A 245 -3.71 -1.09 4.32
C MET A 245 -4.27 -0.39 3.08
N HIS A 246 -3.47 -0.27 2.02
CA HIS A 246 -3.93 0.36 0.77
C HIS A 246 -4.93 -0.54 0.02
N ILE A 247 -4.74 -1.86 0.06
CA ILE A 247 -5.71 -2.82 -0.48
C ILE A 247 -7.06 -2.71 0.25
N ALA A 248 -7.04 -2.66 1.59
CA ALA A 248 -8.24 -2.43 2.39
C ALA A 248 -8.94 -1.10 2.01
N SER A 249 -8.16 -0.07 1.70
CA SER A 249 -8.68 1.24 1.25
C SER A 249 -9.36 1.15 -0.13
N ALA A 250 -8.83 0.32 -1.04
CA ALA A 250 -9.45 0.05 -2.34
C ALA A 250 -10.81 -0.64 -2.20
N PHE A 251 -10.94 -1.56 -1.23
CA PHE A 251 -12.22 -2.21 -0.92
C PHE A 251 -13.13 -1.41 0.01
N LYS A 252 -12.79 -0.15 0.32
CA LYS A 252 -13.56 0.73 1.21
C LYS A 252 -13.86 0.10 2.57
N LYS A 253 -12.91 -0.66 3.12
CA LYS A 253 -13.04 -1.23 4.46
C LYS A 253 -12.83 -0.16 5.53
N LYS A 254 -13.48 -0.37 6.68
CA LYS A 254 -13.24 0.38 7.92
C LYS A 254 -11.84 0.04 8.43
N ILE A 255 -10.92 0.99 8.36
CA ILE A 255 -9.50 0.78 8.64
C ILE A 255 -9.10 1.46 9.94
N PHE A 256 -8.46 0.72 10.84
CA PHE A 256 -7.73 1.27 11.97
C PHE A 256 -6.24 1.12 11.69
N SER A 257 -5.60 2.21 11.26
CA SER A 257 -4.19 2.19 10.88
C SER A 257 -3.31 2.66 12.03
N LEU A 258 -2.39 1.81 12.49
CA LEU A 258 -1.45 2.12 13.56
C LEU A 258 -0.12 2.63 12.98
N TRP A 259 0.33 3.80 13.44
CA TRP A 259 1.50 4.49 12.91
C TRP A 259 2.58 4.67 13.97
N GLY A 260 3.69 3.95 13.78
CA GLY A 260 4.85 3.99 14.66
C GLY A 260 5.88 5.03 14.24
N ASN A 261 6.98 4.58 13.65
CA ASN A 261 8.12 5.44 13.34
C ASN A 261 7.89 6.37 12.12
N THR A 262 6.93 6.05 11.25
CA THR A 262 6.50 6.85 10.11
C THR A 262 5.31 7.74 10.50
N ILE A 263 5.00 8.72 9.66
CA ILE A 263 3.91 9.68 9.87
C ILE A 263 2.99 9.72 8.63
N PRO A 264 1.67 9.87 8.81
CA PRO A 264 0.71 10.00 7.70
C PRO A 264 1.04 11.11 6.70
N GLU A 265 1.64 12.21 7.17
CA GLU A 265 1.99 13.43 6.42
C GLU A 265 3.02 13.18 5.31
N PHE A 266 3.64 12.00 5.25
CA PHE A 266 4.37 11.59 4.04
C PHE A 266 3.47 11.32 2.83
N GLY A 267 2.14 11.41 3.01
CA GLY A 267 1.12 11.24 1.99
C GLY A 267 0.85 9.77 1.68
N MET A 268 1.06 8.88 2.65
CA MET A 268 0.91 7.42 2.54
C MET A 268 -0.21 6.88 3.43
N SER A 269 -1.10 7.75 3.91
CA SER A 269 -2.28 7.33 4.68
C SER A 269 -3.22 6.48 3.80
N PRO A 270 -4.24 5.81 4.39
CA PRO A 270 -5.35 5.29 3.60
C PRO A 270 -5.94 6.41 2.71
N TYR A 271 -6.18 6.11 1.43
CA TYR A 271 -6.61 7.11 0.46
C TYR A 271 -8.09 6.95 0.12
N LEU A 272 -8.88 7.96 0.45
CA LEU A 272 -10.35 7.91 0.38
C LEU A 272 -10.91 6.60 0.98
N PRO A 273 -10.53 6.26 2.24
CA PRO A 273 -10.99 5.04 2.89
C PRO A 273 -12.47 5.17 3.32
N HIS A 274 -12.98 4.14 4.00
CA HIS A 274 -14.29 4.24 4.66
C HIS A 274 -14.34 5.43 5.64
N PRO A 275 -15.45 6.19 5.76
CA PRO A 275 -15.54 7.37 6.64
C PRO A 275 -15.22 7.11 8.12
N GLU A 276 -15.53 5.91 8.61
CA GLU A 276 -15.24 5.50 9.99
C GLU A 276 -13.79 5.04 10.22
N SER A 277 -12.92 5.14 9.21
CA SER A 277 -11.52 4.76 9.35
C SER A 277 -10.78 5.74 10.26
N LYS A 278 -9.85 5.23 11.06
CA LYS A 278 -9.07 6.03 12.01
C LYS A 278 -7.57 5.78 11.86
N ILE A 279 -6.82 6.85 12.10
CA ILE A 279 -5.36 6.82 12.23
C ILE A 279 -5.05 6.86 13.72
N LEU A 280 -4.32 5.85 14.20
CA LEU A 280 -3.89 5.71 15.58
C LEU A 280 -2.38 5.96 15.64
N GLU A 281 -1.98 6.99 16.37
CA GLU A 281 -0.59 7.41 16.44
C GLU A 281 -0.28 8.12 17.76
N VAL A 282 0.98 8.06 18.19
CA VAL A 282 1.48 8.91 19.26
C VAL A 282 1.91 10.25 18.67
N LYS A 283 1.18 11.31 19.00
CA LYS A 283 1.51 12.69 18.64
C LYS A 283 2.59 13.26 19.56
N ASN A 284 3.30 14.27 19.09
CA ASN A 284 4.30 15.03 19.86
C ASN A 284 5.45 14.20 20.45
N LEU A 285 5.78 13.06 19.84
CA LEU A 285 6.94 12.27 20.23
C LEU A 285 8.21 12.78 19.54
N ASN A 286 9.15 13.36 20.29
CA ASN A 286 10.34 14.04 19.77
C ASN A 286 11.18 13.25 18.74
N CYS A 287 11.24 11.92 18.86
CA CYS A 287 12.00 11.11 17.90
C CYS A 287 11.27 10.88 16.57
N ARG A 288 9.94 11.02 16.53
CA ARG A 288 9.05 10.70 15.40
C ARG A 288 8.94 11.88 14.43
N PRO A 289 8.99 11.67 13.10
CA PRO A 289 9.35 10.42 12.42
C PRO A 289 10.83 10.09 12.57
N CYS A 290 11.17 8.83 12.85
CA CYS A 290 12.58 8.40 12.88
C CYS A 290 13.12 8.09 11.47
N SER A 291 12.23 7.72 10.54
CA SER A 291 12.58 7.31 9.19
C SER A 291 11.39 7.54 8.26
N LYS A 292 11.67 7.77 6.98
CA LYS A 292 10.65 7.85 5.92
C LYS A 292 10.15 6.47 5.45
N LEU A 293 10.85 5.38 5.81
CA LEU A 293 10.51 4.01 5.39
C LEU A 293 10.30 3.05 6.56
N GLY A 294 11.09 3.16 7.63
CA GLY A 294 11.20 2.14 8.67
C GLY A 294 12.65 1.78 9.01
N TYR A 295 12.83 1.01 10.09
CA TYR A 295 14.07 0.38 10.52
C TYR A 295 13.81 -1.06 11.00
N GLN A 296 14.86 -1.89 11.04
CA GLN A 296 14.79 -3.25 11.60
C GLN A 296 14.83 -3.29 13.13
N LYS A 297 15.17 -2.16 13.77
CA LYS A 297 15.11 -1.99 15.23
C LYS A 297 14.78 -0.55 15.56
N CYS A 298 14.08 -0.32 16.68
CA CYS A 298 13.84 1.03 17.17
C CYS A 298 15.19 1.70 17.53
N PRO A 299 15.55 2.85 16.92
CA PRO A 299 16.83 3.52 17.19
C PRO A 299 16.93 4.11 18.59
N LYS A 300 15.79 4.25 19.29
CA LYS A 300 15.70 4.71 20.67
C LYS A 300 15.41 3.59 21.67
N SER A 301 15.34 2.35 21.22
CA SER A 301 15.07 1.12 21.98
C SER A 301 13.72 1.04 22.73
N HIS A 302 13.08 2.15 23.07
CA HIS A 302 11.86 2.18 23.87
C HIS A 302 10.58 1.81 23.09
N PHE A 303 10.56 1.97 21.77
CA PHE A 303 9.42 1.75 20.86
C PHE A 303 8.04 2.36 21.25
N LYS A 304 8.02 3.29 22.21
CA LYS A 304 6.88 4.17 22.58
C LYS A 304 5.96 4.62 21.45
N CYS A 305 6.46 4.92 20.25
CA CYS A 305 5.60 5.32 19.13
C CYS A 305 4.54 4.28 18.73
N MET A 306 4.75 2.99 19.05
CA MET A 306 3.74 1.93 18.89
C MET A 306 3.14 1.49 20.23
N LEU A 307 3.96 1.40 21.29
CA LEU A 307 3.52 0.89 22.59
C LEU A 307 2.54 1.85 23.29
N ASP A 308 2.76 3.15 23.16
CA ASP A 308 1.96 4.17 23.83
C ASP A 308 0.73 4.59 22.98
N ILE A 309 0.46 3.91 21.86
CA ILE A 309 -0.78 4.13 21.10
C ILE A 309 -1.96 3.75 21.99
N ASP A 310 -2.85 4.71 22.21
CA ASP A 310 -4.10 4.49 22.92
C ASP A 310 -5.12 3.79 22.02
N LEU A 311 -5.42 2.53 22.35
CA LEU A 311 -6.41 1.75 21.63
C LEU A 311 -7.84 1.99 22.13
N LYS A 312 -8.02 2.54 23.34
CA LYS A 312 -9.36 2.75 23.90
C LYS A 312 -10.11 3.84 23.13
N SER A 313 -9.40 4.88 22.69
CA SER A 313 -9.95 5.90 21.81
C SER A 313 -10.14 5.45 20.35
N ALA A 314 -9.62 4.26 19.98
CA ALA A 314 -9.80 3.74 18.64
C ALA A 314 -11.29 3.50 18.33
N GLY A 315 -12.10 3.11 19.31
CA GLY A 315 -13.50 2.77 19.05
C GLY A 315 -13.62 1.70 17.96
N PHE A 316 -12.86 0.62 18.15
CA PHE A 316 -12.98 -0.58 17.32
C PHE A 316 -14.44 -1.01 17.27
N ASP A 317 -14.83 -1.68 16.20
CA ASP A 317 -16.08 -2.40 16.26
C ASP A 317 -15.94 -3.55 17.25
N LEU A 318 -16.66 -3.44 18.36
CA LEU A 318 -16.70 -4.45 19.41
C LEU A 318 -18.02 -5.23 19.37
N THR A 319 -18.90 -4.89 18.42
CA THR A 319 -20.23 -5.48 18.37
C THR A 319 -20.18 -6.81 17.63
N ASN A 320 -20.89 -7.81 18.17
CA ASN A 320 -21.08 -9.10 17.51
C ASN A 320 -22.09 -9.03 16.35
N ASN A 321 -22.62 -7.84 16.05
CA ASN A 321 -23.69 -7.61 15.09
C ASN A 321 -23.25 -6.58 14.03
N LEU A 322 -22.51 -7.04 13.03
CA LEU A 322 -22.40 -6.42 11.71
C LEU A 322 -22.74 -7.47 10.66
#